data_AF-A0A178EUA6-F1
#
_entry.id   AF-A0A178EUA6-F1
#
_cell.length_a   1.000
_cell.length_b   1.000
_cell.length_c   1.000
_cell.angle_alpha   90.00
_cell.angle_beta   90.00
_cell.angle_gamma   90.00
#
_symmetry.space_group_name_H-M   'P 1'
#
loop_
_entity.id
_entity.type
_entity.pdbx_description
1 polymer ?
#
loop_
_entity_poly.entity_id
_entity_poly.type
_entity_poly.pdbx_seq_one_letter_code
_entity_poly.pdbx_strand_id
1 'polypeptide(L)'
;MKFQSLLAGAACLLPAVSLVDAAKTAQFRPPNGGDVRFRVNIPTSTAATKKGSIYFQIRAPSSVEWVGLGQGSEMTGSNIFMLYSAATPSNVTLSPRAGLGEFMPEHNSRAQVTLLNGSGITEGRMVANVRCDNCLKWEGGSMDPTDAASSWIWAVKLGASIKSNDVAKSLMIHDNMGAFNLDLTQAVGDDEDGNPFGSDNANTPDSGSAGTVVSDGGRIARRSAHGLIMSILFLLMFPSFALTLHLVPSKNTVTHIHAPLQIVSLIAAVVGFSLGISLARDLNKINSTHAVIGIIIMTWVILLQPALGLLQHLHFKKTGTRAVHGILHAWLGRCVFILAVINGGLGLRLSGIGNPGVPRAGVIAYCIIAAIMAAVYISVVLFMSKKPKPAATTIGTNQEVKGSAVELVDSPSRELLPRSSLGEGAGILGRNPAGDSVSDIIEASFGLSVQGKRNGGHDVNIEQPKSYQVVSKGPSSPADRPSIKRLEPPPASCYKTAPAEDLHQVTAI
;
A
#
# COMPACT_ATOMS: atom_id res chain seq x y z
N MET A 1 -95.54 5.89 -16.09
CA MET A 1 -94.81 6.99 -15.42
C MET A 1 -93.62 6.38 -14.68
N LYS A 2 -92.40 6.81 -15.03
CA LYS A 2 -91.14 6.39 -14.40
C LYS A 2 -90.90 7.23 -13.15
N PHE A 3 -90.45 6.63 -12.05
CA PHE A 3 -89.62 7.31 -11.06
C PHE A 3 -88.58 6.32 -10.51
N GLN A 4 -87.35 6.46 -11.03
CA GLN A 4 -86.10 6.03 -10.40
C GLN A 4 -85.46 7.31 -9.83
N SER A 5 -85.12 7.32 -8.54
CA SER A 5 -84.28 8.36 -7.91
C SER A 5 -83.80 7.82 -6.55
N LEU A 6 -82.54 7.42 -6.47
CA LEU A 6 -81.43 8.20 -5.89
C LEU A 6 -81.16 7.81 -4.42
N LEU A 7 -80.26 6.85 -4.24
CA LEU A 7 -79.44 6.71 -3.04
C LEU A 7 -77.99 6.72 -3.51
N ALA A 8 -77.37 7.90 -3.47
CA ALA A 8 -75.95 8.08 -3.73
C ALA A 8 -75.35 8.92 -2.60
N GLY A 9 -74.33 8.35 -1.96
CA GLY A 9 -73.10 9.06 -1.58
C GLY A 9 -73.16 9.99 -0.37
N ALA A 10 -72.63 9.50 0.76
CA ALA A 10 -71.87 10.34 1.68
C ALA A 10 -70.69 9.51 2.22
N ALA A 11 -69.69 9.24 1.37
CA ALA A 11 -68.38 8.82 1.83
C ALA A 11 -67.60 10.09 2.20
N CYS A 12 -67.42 10.33 3.50
CA CYS A 12 -66.51 11.35 4.01
C CYS A 12 -65.09 11.02 3.53
N LEU A 13 -64.60 11.77 2.53
CA LEU A 13 -63.19 11.87 2.21
C LEU A 13 -62.51 12.65 3.34
N LEU A 14 -61.88 11.94 4.29
CA LEU A 14 -60.85 12.54 5.13
C LEU A 14 -59.64 12.81 4.23
N PRO A 15 -59.10 14.05 4.20
CA PRO A 15 -57.84 14.28 3.51
C PRO A 15 -56.77 13.44 4.21
N ALA A 16 -56.10 12.56 3.46
CA ALA A 16 -54.88 11.92 3.92
C ALA A 16 -53.85 13.04 4.13
N VAL A 17 -53.67 13.46 5.38
CA VAL A 17 -52.52 14.27 5.77
C VAL A 17 -51.31 13.36 5.59
N SER A 18 -50.55 13.57 4.52
CA SER A 18 -49.23 12.97 4.37
C SER A 18 -48.39 13.46 5.55
N LEU A 19 -48.13 12.57 6.52
CA LEU A 19 -47.12 12.81 7.53
C LEU A 19 -45.79 12.86 6.80
N VAL A 20 -45.32 14.07 6.49
CA VAL A 20 -43.93 14.30 6.07
C VAL A 20 -43.10 13.98 7.31
N ASP A 21 -42.28 12.94 7.24
CA ASP A 21 -41.36 12.63 8.34
C ASP A 21 -40.36 13.79 8.41
N ALA A 22 -40.33 14.50 9.54
CA ALA A 22 -39.53 15.72 9.68
C ALA A 22 -38.05 15.45 9.40
N ALA A 23 -37.33 16.43 8.88
CA ALA A 23 -35.92 16.32 8.52
C ALA A 23 -35.07 15.79 9.69
N LYS A 24 -34.45 14.62 9.48
CA LYS A 24 -33.48 14.03 10.41
C LYS A 24 -32.08 14.13 9.82
N THR A 25 -31.08 14.33 10.68
CA THR A 25 -29.68 14.35 10.26
C THR A 25 -28.86 13.38 11.10
N ALA A 26 -28.16 12.45 10.46
CA ALA A 26 -27.03 11.78 11.11
C ALA A 26 -25.83 12.74 11.15
N GLN A 27 -25.01 12.67 12.20
CA GLN A 27 -23.94 13.63 12.39
C GLN A 27 -22.65 13.00 12.91
N PHE A 28 -21.52 13.62 12.61
CA PHE A 28 -20.22 13.20 13.14
C PHE A 28 -19.39 14.41 13.57
N ARG A 29 -18.66 14.23 14.67
CA ARG A 29 -17.66 15.16 15.16
C ARG A 29 -16.33 14.44 15.32
N PRO A 30 -15.27 14.87 14.62
CA PRO A 30 -13.97 14.30 14.82
C PRO A 30 -13.46 14.48 16.26
N PRO A 31 -12.91 13.42 16.89
CA PRO A 31 -12.17 13.56 18.14
C PRO A 31 -11.01 14.54 17.95
N ASN A 32 -10.88 15.52 18.84
CA ASN A 32 -9.85 16.57 18.76
C ASN A 32 -9.88 17.42 17.47
N GLY A 33 -10.96 17.40 16.69
CA GLY A 33 -11.14 18.21 15.47
C GLY A 33 -11.60 19.64 15.72
N GLY A 34 -11.55 20.12 16.97
CA GLY A 34 -12.12 21.41 17.34
C GLY A 34 -13.62 21.48 17.08
N ASP A 35 -14.07 22.51 16.35
CA ASP A 35 -15.48 22.70 15.99
C ASP A 35 -15.85 22.17 14.60
N VAL A 36 -15.09 21.18 14.11
CA VAL A 36 -15.46 20.47 12.89
C VAL A 36 -16.70 19.60 13.14
N ARG A 37 -17.71 19.71 12.28
CA ARG A 37 -18.94 18.92 12.32
C ARG A 37 -19.39 18.59 10.91
N PHE A 38 -19.83 17.35 10.72
CA PHE A 38 -20.47 16.89 9.50
C PHE A 38 -21.89 16.42 9.81
N ARG A 39 -22.85 16.71 8.93
CA ARG A 39 -24.22 16.21 9.02
C ARG A 39 -24.66 15.68 7.66
N VAL A 40 -25.51 14.66 7.65
CA VAL A 40 -26.07 14.06 6.43
C VAL A 40 -27.56 13.85 6.63
N ASN A 41 -28.35 14.18 5.61
CA ASN A 41 -29.77 13.89 5.51
C ASN A 41 -30.06 13.18 4.18
N ILE A 42 -30.98 12.23 4.25
CA ILE A 42 -31.48 11.45 3.13
C ILE A 42 -32.98 11.72 2.99
N PRO A 43 -33.46 12.29 1.87
CA PRO A 43 -34.90 12.44 1.64
C PRO A 43 -35.60 11.09 1.65
N THR A 44 -36.85 11.06 2.12
CA THR A 44 -37.65 9.83 2.20
C THR A 44 -37.78 9.17 0.82
N SER A 45 -37.96 9.98 -0.23
CA SER A 45 -38.01 9.49 -1.61
C SER A 45 -36.68 8.86 -2.05
N THR A 46 -35.55 9.42 -1.62
CA THR A 46 -34.22 8.91 -1.96
C THR A 46 -33.95 7.59 -1.25
N ALA A 47 -34.31 7.48 0.03
CA ALA A 47 -34.22 6.24 0.79
C ALA A 47 -35.07 5.12 0.17
N ALA A 48 -36.31 5.44 -0.21
CA ALA A 48 -37.27 4.48 -0.77
C ALA A 48 -36.89 4.01 -2.19
N THR A 49 -36.45 4.93 -3.05
CA THR A 49 -36.18 4.63 -4.47
C THR A 49 -34.73 4.31 -4.77
N LYS A 50 -33.82 4.56 -3.83
CA LYS A 50 -32.36 4.49 -4.01
C LYS A 50 -31.84 5.40 -5.12
N LYS A 51 -32.56 6.49 -5.39
CA LYS A 51 -32.30 7.46 -6.46
C LYS A 51 -32.63 8.87 -6.01
N GLY A 52 -31.93 9.85 -6.56
CA GLY A 52 -32.17 11.26 -6.27
C GLY A 52 -31.10 11.84 -5.34
N SER A 53 -31.43 12.99 -4.78
CA SER A 53 -30.47 13.84 -4.08
C SER A 53 -30.25 13.39 -2.65
N ILE A 54 -29.06 13.70 -2.13
CA ILE A 54 -28.77 13.68 -0.69
C ILE A 54 -28.36 15.08 -0.26
N TYR A 55 -28.40 15.31 1.04
CA TYR A 55 -28.00 16.57 1.66
C TYR A 55 -26.89 16.32 2.66
N PHE A 56 -25.88 17.19 2.69
CA PHE A 56 -24.86 17.15 3.73
C PHE A 56 -24.41 18.56 4.14
N GLN A 57 -23.97 18.69 5.38
CA GLN A 57 -23.38 19.91 5.92
C GLN A 57 -21.91 19.66 6.26
N ILE A 58 -21.06 20.60 5.87
CA ILE A 58 -19.68 20.71 6.35
C ILE A 58 -19.57 21.98 7.19
N ARG A 59 -19.13 21.84 8.44
CA ARG A 59 -18.82 22.97 9.32
C ARG A 59 -17.41 22.83 9.88
N ALA A 60 -16.68 23.94 9.90
CA ALA A 60 -15.34 24.02 10.50
C ALA A 60 -15.00 25.45 10.95
N PRO A 61 -14.05 25.65 11.87
CA PRO A 61 -13.53 26.97 12.17
C PRO A 61 -12.98 27.66 10.91
N SER A 62 -13.23 28.96 10.73
CA SER A 62 -12.68 29.72 9.59
C SER A 62 -11.17 29.99 9.69
N SER A 63 -10.55 29.56 10.78
CA SER A 63 -9.10 29.61 11.01
C SER A 63 -8.34 28.41 10.45
N VAL A 64 -9.02 27.39 9.91
CA VAL A 64 -8.35 26.30 9.18
C VAL A 64 -8.09 26.72 7.73
N GLU A 65 -7.06 26.15 7.12
CA GLU A 65 -6.74 26.41 5.71
C GLU A 65 -7.82 25.83 4.79
N TRP A 66 -8.19 24.57 5.05
CA TRP A 66 -9.32 23.88 4.42
C TRP A 66 -9.82 22.71 5.28
N VAL A 67 -11.07 22.30 5.06
CA VAL A 67 -11.68 21.07 5.59
C VAL A 67 -12.25 20.23 4.44
N GLY A 68 -12.21 18.91 4.56
CA GLY A 68 -12.74 17.98 3.57
C GLY A 68 -13.64 16.92 4.19
N LEU A 69 -14.71 16.56 3.47
CA LEU A 69 -15.57 15.41 3.73
C LEU A 69 -15.52 14.48 2.52
N GLY A 70 -15.42 13.17 2.71
CA GLY A 70 -15.43 12.20 1.61
C GLY A 70 -16.43 11.07 1.84
N GLN A 71 -17.15 10.68 0.79
CA GLN A 71 -17.96 9.47 0.75
C GLN A 71 -17.07 8.29 0.38
N GLY A 72 -17.02 7.27 1.23
CA GLY A 72 -16.14 6.11 1.07
C GLY A 72 -15.22 5.91 2.27
N SER A 73 -14.43 4.82 2.24
CA SER A 73 -13.57 4.39 3.35
C SER A 73 -12.12 4.87 3.24
N GLU A 74 -11.70 5.36 2.07
CA GLU A 74 -10.34 5.85 1.80
C GLU A 74 -10.37 7.02 0.83
N MET A 75 -9.27 7.77 0.75
CA MET A 75 -9.07 8.81 -0.26
C MET A 75 -9.13 8.23 -1.69
N THR A 76 -8.67 7.00 -1.88
CA THR A 76 -8.81 6.30 -3.15
C THR A 76 -10.22 5.74 -3.32
N GLY A 77 -10.86 6.04 -4.43
CA GLY A 77 -12.22 5.63 -4.77
C GLY A 77 -13.32 6.47 -4.13
N SER A 78 -13.01 7.52 -3.35
CA SER A 78 -14.04 8.35 -2.69
C SER A 78 -14.51 9.53 -3.53
N ASN A 79 -15.72 10.00 -3.21
CA ASN A 79 -16.25 11.28 -3.65
C ASN A 79 -15.93 12.33 -2.59
N ILE A 80 -15.10 13.33 -2.91
CA ILE A 80 -14.51 14.23 -1.91
C ILE A 80 -15.06 15.64 -2.09
N PHE A 81 -15.40 16.32 -1.00
CA PHE A 81 -15.89 17.69 -0.97
C PHE A 81 -14.98 18.53 -0.10
N MET A 82 -14.24 19.44 -0.73
CA MET A 82 -13.35 20.37 -0.06
C MET A 82 -14.08 21.68 0.20
N LEU A 83 -13.87 22.25 1.38
CA LEU A 83 -14.41 23.53 1.79
C LEU A 83 -13.28 24.44 2.30
N TYR A 84 -13.25 25.65 1.78
CA TYR A 84 -12.35 26.73 2.22
C TYR A 84 -13.01 28.09 2.02
N SER A 85 -12.40 29.16 2.53
CA SER A 85 -12.97 30.50 2.42
C SER A 85 -12.91 31.00 0.96
N ALA A 86 -13.95 31.71 0.54
CA ALA A 86 -14.00 32.33 -0.77
C ALA A 86 -13.07 33.56 -0.83
N ALA A 87 -12.82 34.06 -2.04
CA ALA A 87 -12.17 35.36 -2.20
C ALA A 87 -13.07 36.50 -1.67
N THR A 88 -14.40 36.33 -1.79
CA THR A 88 -15.39 37.23 -1.22
C THR A 88 -15.47 37.03 0.30
N PRO A 89 -15.35 38.09 1.11
CA PRO A 89 -15.52 38.00 2.55
C PRO A 89 -16.85 37.35 2.91
N SER A 90 -16.86 36.56 3.98
CA SER A 90 -18.05 35.88 4.48
C SER A 90 -18.65 34.79 3.58
N ASN A 91 -18.03 34.47 2.44
CA ASN A 91 -18.44 33.36 1.58
C ASN A 91 -17.47 32.18 1.69
N VAL A 92 -17.91 31.02 1.20
CA VAL A 92 -17.14 29.78 1.13
C VAL A 92 -17.06 29.26 -0.30
N THR A 93 -16.00 28.52 -0.60
CA THR A 93 -15.82 27.79 -1.85
C THR A 93 -15.95 26.30 -1.57
N LEU A 94 -16.94 25.67 -2.21
CA LEU A 94 -17.12 24.22 -2.21
C LEU A 94 -16.50 23.64 -3.49
N SER A 95 -15.55 22.72 -3.34
CA SER A 95 -14.85 22.06 -4.43
C SER A 95 -15.10 20.55 -4.37
N PRO A 96 -16.00 20.00 -5.21
CA PRO A 96 -16.13 18.55 -5.36
C PRO A 96 -14.92 18.01 -6.15
N ARG A 97 -14.39 16.87 -5.72
CA ARG A 97 -13.16 16.26 -6.23
C ARG A 97 -13.26 14.74 -6.30
N ALA A 98 -12.50 14.16 -7.22
CA ALA A 98 -12.42 12.70 -7.38
C ALA A 98 -11.21 12.13 -6.64
N GLY A 99 -11.47 11.22 -5.70
CA GLY A 99 -10.46 10.46 -5.00
C GLY A 99 -9.91 9.35 -5.90
N LEU A 100 -8.88 9.60 -6.70
CA LEU A 100 -8.32 8.59 -7.62
C LEU A 100 -7.12 7.83 -7.04
N GLY A 101 -6.70 8.19 -5.84
CA GLY A 101 -5.55 7.64 -5.15
C GLY A 101 -5.24 8.40 -3.86
N GLU A 102 -4.12 8.08 -3.25
CA GLU A 102 -3.57 8.78 -2.07
C GLU A 102 -2.75 10.02 -2.50
N PHE A 103 -3.32 10.86 -3.36
CA PHE A 103 -2.70 12.06 -3.92
C PHE A 103 -3.73 13.19 -4.07
N MET A 104 -3.28 14.44 -4.26
CA MET A 104 -4.18 15.60 -4.31
C MET A 104 -5.37 15.33 -5.24
N PRO A 105 -6.62 15.28 -4.73
CA PRO A 105 -7.79 15.08 -5.55
C PRO A 105 -7.93 16.26 -6.50
N GLU A 106 -8.33 16.00 -7.74
CA GLU A 106 -8.61 17.03 -8.73
C GLU A 106 -10.10 17.35 -8.78
N HIS A 107 -10.44 18.57 -9.19
CA HIS A 107 -11.83 19.01 -9.29
C HIS A 107 -12.65 18.10 -10.22
N ASN A 108 -13.78 17.62 -9.72
CA ASN A 108 -14.71 16.81 -10.48
C ASN A 108 -15.88 17.67 -10.99
N SER A 109 -15.79 18.10 -12.25
CA SER A 109 -16.83 18.91 -12.90
C SER A 109 -18.14 18.14 -13.17
N ARG A 110 -18.16 16.82 -13.01
CA ARG A 110 -19.39 16.01 -13.15
C ARG A 110 -20.21 15.93 -11.87
N ALA A 111 -19.67 16.38 -10.73
CA ALA A 111 -20.43 16.42 -9.49
C ALA A 111 -21.51 17.50 -9.55
N GLN A 112 -22.75 17.14 -9.25
CA GLN A 112 -23.90 18.05 -9.26
C GLN A 112 -24.17 18.48 -7.82
N VAL A 113 -23.38 19.43 -7.33
CA VAL A 113 -23.48 19.99 -5.98
C VAL A 113 -23.94 21.45 -6.02
N THR A 114 -24.83 21.82 -5.10
CA THR A 114 -25.32 23.18 -4.95
C THR A 114 -25.23 23.60 -3.48
N LEU A 115 -24.67 24.79 -3.23
CA LEU A 115 -24.71 25.42 -1.90
C LEU A 115 -26.11 25.97 -1.64
N LEU A 116 -26.68 25.59 -0.51
CA LEU A 116 -27.99 26.02 -0.05
C LEU A 116 -27.88 27.26 0.83
N ASN A 117 -29.03 27.88 1.13
CA ASN A 117 -29.12 29.00 2.05
C ASN A 117 -28.50 28.65 3.43
N GLY A 118 -27.93 29.65 4.10
CA GLY A 118 -27.16 29.46 5.33
C GLY A 118 -25.70 29.00 5.13
N SER A 119 -25.25 28.79 3.88
CA SER A 119 -23.82 28.59 3.59
C SER A 119 -23.06 29.91 3.62
N GLY A 120 -21.84 29.92 4.15
CA GLY A 120 -21.00 31.10 4.28
C GLY A 120 -20.06 31.02 5.47
N ILE A 121 -19.48 32.15 5.84
CA ILE A 121 -18.70 32.31 7.08
C ILE A 121 -19.50 33.17 8.03
N THR A 122 -19.84 32.61 9.18
CA THR A 122 -20.61 33.30 10.24
C THR A 122 -20.06 32.87 11.58
N GLU A 123 -19.90 33.81 12.51
CA GLU A 123 -19.34 33.56 13.86
C GLU A 123 -17.99 32.80 13.85
N GLY A 124 -17.11 33.13 12.90
CA GLY A 124 -15.79 32.49 12.79
C GLY A 124 -15.84 31.03 12.32
N ARG A 125 -16.92 30.59 11.66
CA ARG A 125 -17.09 29.24 11.14
C ARG A 125 -17.44 29.27 9.67
N MET A 126 -16.78 28.43 8.89
CA MET A 126 -17.24 28.07 7.55
C MET A 126 -18.36 27.05 7.67
N VAL A 127 -19.48 27.32 7.00
CA VAL A 127 -20.64 26.44 6.90
C VAL A 127 -20.96 26.25 5.43
N ALA A 128 -21.11 25.00 4.99
CA ALA A 128 -21.63 24.65 3.68
C ALA A 128 -22.78 23.68 3.84
N ASN A 129 -23.99 24.14 3.57
CA ASN A 129 -25.18 23.32 3.41
C ASN A 129 -25.25 22.90 1.96
N VAL A 130 -25.17 21.60 1.65
CA VAL A 130 -24.99 21.11 0.29
C VAL A 130 -26.12 20.18 -0.09
N ARG A 131 -26.73 20.44 -1.25
CA ARG A 131 -27.52 19.46 -2.00
C ARG A 131 -26.63 18.79 -3.04
N CYS A 132 -26.69 17.47 -3.13
CA CYS A 132 -26.00 16.74 -4.18
C CYS A 132 -26.94 15.78 -4.92
N ASP A 133 -27.10 16.00 -6.23
CA ASP A 133 -28.07 15.28 -7.06
C ASP A 133 -27.54 13.95 -7.63
N ASN A 134 -26.22 13.74 -7.61
CA ASN A 134 -25.59 12.52 -8.11
C ASN A 134 -24.56 11.87 -7.16
N CYS A 135 -24.71 12.07 -5.85
CA CYS A 135 -23.77 11.55 -4.85
C CYS A 135 -24.04 10.11 -4.38
N LEU A 136 -25.07 9.43 -4.90
CA LEU A 136 -25.27 7.99 -4.63
C LEU A 136 -24.32 7.10 -5.44
N LYS A 137 -23.77 7.63 -6.54
CA LYS A 137 -22.81 6.90 -7.39
C LYS A 137 -21.86 7.86 -8.08
N TRP A 138 -20.57 7.57 -8.01
CA TRP A 138 -19.52 8.38 -8.61
C TRP A 138 -18.49 7.48 -9.29
N GLU A 139 -17.48 8.08 -9.91
CA GLU A 139 -16.35 7.31 -10.44
C GLU A 139 -15.49 6.78 -9.30
N GLY A 140 -15.46 5.46 -9.14
CA GLY A 140 -14.67 4.78 -8.11
C GLY A 140 -15.49 4.22 -6.96
N GLY A 141 -16.79 4.57 -6.83
CA GLY A 141 -17.62 4.07 -5.74
C GLY A 141 -19.12 4.39 -5.85
N SER A 142 -19.85 3.92 -4.86
CA SER A 142 -21.28 4.18 -4.67
C SER A 142 -21.63 4.15 -3.19
N MET A 143 -22.77 4.72 -2.85
CA MET A 143 -23.33 4.74 -1.50
C MET A 143 -24.77 4.24 -1.55
N ASP A 144 -25.13 3.34 -0.62
CA ASP A 144 -26.52 2.99 -0.39
C ASP A 144 -27.12 3.99 0.62
N PRO A 145 -28.16 4.77 0.26
CA PRO A 145 -28.76 5.77 1.15
C PRO A 145 -29.50 5.19 2.36
N THR A 146 -29.59 3.87 2.52
CA THR A 146 -30.09 3.24 3.76
C THR A 146 -29.07 2.30 4.39
N ASP A 147 -27.77 2.51 4.14
CA ASP A 147 -26.72 1.76 4.83
C ASP A 147 -26.67 2.20 6.31
N ALA A 148 -26.81 1.23 7.22
CA ALA A 148 -26.72 1.46 8.66
C ALA A 148 -25.28 1.72 9.12
N ALA A 149 -24.28 1.51 8.26
CA ALA A 149 -22.87 1.75 8.53
C ALA A 149 -22.15 2.36 7.31
N SER A 150 -22.77 3.34 6.66
CA SER A 150 -22.19 4.04 5.51
C SER A 150 -20.82 4.63 5.87
N SER A 151 -19.79 4.32 5.09
CA SER A 151 -18.43 4.79 5.32
C SER A 151 -18.17 6.20 4.78
N TRP A 152 -17.49 6.99 5.60
CA TRP A 152 -17.07 8.36 5.30
C TRP A 152 -15.64 8.60 5.80
N ILE A 153 -14.98 9.59 5.19
CA ILE A 153 -13.69 10.11 5.62
C ILE A 153 -13.77 11.61 5.84
N TRP A 154 -12.88 12.14 6.65
CA TRP A 154 -12.73 13.57 6.85
C TRP A 154 -11.25 13.93 6.93
N ALA A 155 -10.94 15.19 6.61
CA ALA A 155 -9.58 15.70 6.66
C ALA A 155 -9.57 17.21 6.93
N VAL A 156 -8.53 17.70 7.60
CA VAL A 156 -8.33 19.12 7.91
C VAL A 156 -6.87 19.50 7.73
N LYS A 157 -6.65 20.66 7.12
CA LYS A 157 -5.36 21.34 7.11
C LYS A 157 -5.42 22.56 8.03
N LEU A 158 -4.54 22.61 9.01
CA LEU A 158 -4.32 23.77 9.85
C LEU A 158 -3.40 24.75 9.10
N GLY A 159 -3.71 26.03 9.17
CA GLY A 159 -2.96 27.06 8.46
C GLY A 159 -3.80 28.31 8.22
N ALA A 160 -3.21 29.27 7.51
CA ALA A 160 -3.92 30.49 7.13
C ALA A 160 -5.07 30.17 6.17
N SER A 161 -6.23 30.78 6.38
CA SER A 161 -7.40 30.60 5.53
C SER A 161 -7.12 30.93 4.07
N ILE A 162 -7.47 30.01 3.17
CA ILE A 162 -7.42 30.22 1.72
C ILE A 162 -8.53 31.21 1.37
N LYS A 163 -8.20 32.28 0.63
CA LYS A 163 -9.18 33.25 0.10
C LYS A 163 -9.28 33.11 -1.41
N SER A 164 -10.05 32.13 -1.90
CA SER A 164 -10.10 31.84 -3.34
C SER A 164 -11.44 31.25 -3.77
N ASN A 165 -11.93 31.68 -4.92
CA ASN A 165 -13.12 31.11 -5.58
C ASN A 165 -12.75 29.95 -6.53
N ASP A 166 -11.47 29.65 -6.69
CA ASP A 166 -10.99 28.60 -7.60
C ASP A 166 -11.29 27.22 -7.03
N VAL A 167 -12.24 26.49 -7.63
CA VAL A 167 -12.60 25.11 -7.24
C VAL A 167 -11.51 24.10 -7.59
N ALA A 168 -10.56 24.43 -8.45
CA ALA A 168 -9.42 23.59 -8.82
C ALA A 168 -8.12 23.96 -8.07
N LYS A 169 -8.21 24.80 -7.03
CA LYS A 169 -7.05 25.28 -6.26
C LYS A 169 -6.17 24.12 -5.81
N SER A 170 -4.85 24.25 -5.99
CA SER A 170 -3.89 23.29 -5.42
C SER A 170 -3.91 23.38 -3.90
N LEU A 171 -4.07 22.24 -3.22
CA LEU A 171 -4.16 22.14 -1.76
C LEU A 171 -3.06 21.23 -1.24
N MET A 172 -2.43 21.62 -0.13
CA MET A 172 -1.45 20.79 0.57
C MET A 172 -2.13 19.67 1.35
N ILE A 173 -1.41 18.56 1.59
CA ILE A 173 -1.90 17.41 2.36
C ILE A 173 -2.37 17.82 3.76
N HIS A 174 -3.48 17.25 4.22
CA HIS A 174 -4.05 17.49 5.56
C HIS A 174 -3.07 17.19 6.70
N ASP A 175 -3.22 17.88 7.82
CA ASP A 175 -2.49 17.60 9.06
C ASP A 175 -3.21 16.57 9.92
N ASN A 176 -4.54 16.52 9.84
CA ASN A 176 -5.36 15.56 10.57
C ASN A 176 -6.45 14.99 9.67
N MET A 177 -6.76 13.70 9.86
CA MET A 177 -7.74 12.98 9.06
C MET A 177 -8.27 11.76 9.82
N GLY A 178 -9.35 11.19 9.33
CA GLY A 178 -9.82 9.90 9.80
C GLY A 178 -11.02 9.40 9.02
N ALA A 179 -11.49 8.22 9.42
CA ALA A 179 -12.67 7.58 8.89
C ALA A 179 -13.75 7.44 9.97
N PHE A 180 -15.00 7.39 9.54
CA PHE A 180 -16.14 7.19 10.41
C PHE A 180 -17.30 6.54 9.64
N ASN A 181 -18.21 5.91 10.36
CA ASN A 181 -19.45 5.38 9.80
C ASN A 181 -20.65 6.19 10.29
N LEU A 182 -21.61 6.41 9.40
CA LEU A 182 -22.93 6.97 9.71
C LEU A 182 -24.02 5.92 9.48
N ASP A 183 -24.97 5.84 10.39
CA ASP A 183 -26.22 5.13 10.15
C ASP A 183 -27.17 6.04 9.36
N LEU A 184 -27.24 5.82 8.04
CA LEU A 184 -28.09 6.62 7.15
C LEU A 184 -29.57 6.30 7.29
N THR A 185 -29.94 5.16 7.89
CA THR A 185 -31.35 4.85 8.18
C THR A 185 -31.93 5.83 9.20
N GLN A 186 -31.08 6.38 10.07
CA GLN A 186 -31.43 7.41 11.06
C GLN A 186 -31.25 8.84 10.52
N ALA A 187 -30.92 8.99 9.24
CA ALA A 187 -30.81 10.27 8.54
C ALA A 187 -31.99 10.51 7.57
N VAL A 188 -32.99 9.62 7.57
CA VAL A 188 -34.13 9.70 6.65
C VAL A 188 -35.16 10.70 7.17
N GLY A 189 -35.53 11.66 6.34
CA GLY A 189 -36.59 12.63 6.61
C GLY A 189 -36.54 13.78 5.62
N ASP A 190 -37.64 14.51 5.50
CA ASP A 190 -37.82 15.58 4.53
C ASP A 190 -37.95 16.95 5.21
N ASP A 191 -37.49 17.99 4.53
CA ASP A 191 -37.59 19.39 4.95
C ASP A 191 -38.51 20.14 3.98
N GLU A 192 -39.48 20.89 4.49
CA GLU A 192 -40.45 21.61 3.65
C GLU A 192 -39.79 22.74 2.83
N ASP A 193 -38.73 23.35 3.36
CA ASP A 193 -37.98 24.45 2.72
C ASP A 193 -36.85 23.94 1.81
N GLY A 194 -36.64 22.62 1.74
CA GLY A 194 -35.60 21.99 0.94
C GLY A 194 -34.18 22.15 1.50
N ASN A 195 -34.02 22.58 2.76
CA ASN A 195 -32.74 22.65 3.46
C ASN A 195 -32.84 22.01 4.86
N PRO A 196 -32.47 20.72 5.00
CA PRO A 196 -32.64 19.97 6.25
C PRO A 196 -31.69 20.39 7.39
N PHE A 197 -30.87 21.42 7.19
CA PHE A 197 -29.91 21.89 8.19
C PHE A 197 -30.39 23.12 8.99
N GLY A 198 -31.45 23.81 8.53
CA GLY A 198 -32.08 24.93 9.24
C GLY A 198 -31.14 26.10 9.60
N SER A 199 -31.60 27.00 10.49
CA SER A 199 -30.74 27.99 11.14
C SER A 199 -29.98 27.33 12.31
N ASP A 200 -28.67 27.19 12.17
CA ASP A 200 -27.77 26.55 13.13
C ASP A 200 -27.76 27.28 14.49
N ASN A 201 -28.70 26.97 15.39
CA ASN A 201 -28.51 27.25 16.81
C ASN A 201 -27.60 26.18 17.41
N ALA A 202 -26.64 26.57 18.25
CA ALA A 202 -25.75 25.64 18.94
C ALA A 202 -26.50 24.55 19.77
N ASN A 203 -27.79 24.76 20.03
CA ASN A 203 -28.69 23.93 20.83
C ASN A 203 -29.78 23.19 20.02
N THR A 204 -29.73 23.14 18.68
CA THR A 204 -30.73 22.35 17.93
C THR A 204 -30.60 20.87 18.34
N PRO A 205 -31.65 20.25 18.91
CA PRO A 205 -31.56 18.87 19.40
C PRO A 205 -31.28 17.92 18.24
N ASP A 206 -30.21 17.15 18.38
CA ASP A 206 -29.81 16.18 17.36
C ASP A 206 -30.86 15.06 17.28
N SER A 207 -31.50 14.95 16.11
CA SER A 207 -32.65 14.06 15.90
C SER A 207 -32.28 12.75 15.18
N GLY A 208 -30.97 12.46 15.02
CA GLY A 208 -30.45 11.30 14.28
C GLY A 208 -29.21 10.67 14.92
N SER A 209 -28.63 9.68 14.25
CA SER A 209 -27.51 8.88 14.79
C SER A 209 -26.20 9.67 14.88
N ALA A 210 -25.42 9.40 15.94
CA ALA A 210 -24.05 9.88 16.10
C ALA A 210 -23.07 8.93 15.39
N GLY A 211 -22.21 9.50 14.54
CA GLY A 211 -21.23 8.76 13.75
C GLY A 211 -20.20 8.07 14.63
N THR A 212 -19.80 6.88 14.21
CA THR A 212 -18.85 6.03 14.93
C THR A 212 -17.47 6.16 14.29
N VAL A 213 -16.45 6.43 15.11
CA VAL A 213 -15.07 6.57 14.64
C VAL A 213 -14.55 5.21 14.17
N VAL A 214 -13.97 5.16 12.98
CA VAL A 214 -13.19 4.01 12.50
C VAL A 214 -11.71 4.29 12.82
N SER A 215 -11.09 3.41 13.61
CA SER A 215 -9.72 3.64 14.09
C SER A 215 -8.68 3.46 12.96
N ASP A 216 -8.22 4.57 12.39
CA ASP A 216 -7.36 4.59 11.20
C ASP A 216 -5.86 4.53 11.50
N GLY A 217 -5.47 4.82 12.75
CA GLY A 217 -4.06 4.81 13.19
C GLY A 217 -3.37 3.46 12.96
N GLY A 218 -4.10 2.37 13.17
CA GLY A 218 -3.59 1.02 12.90
C GLY A 218 -3.31 0.76 11.42
N ARG A 219 -4.11 1.30 10.50
CA ARG A 219 -3.89 1.14 9.04
C ARG A 219 -2.69 1.95 8.56
N ILE A 220 -2.58 3.21 8.98
CA ILE A 220 -1.46 4.10 8.62
C ILE A 220 -0.14 3.51 9.12
N ALA A 221 -0.09 3.08 10.38
CA ALA A 221 1.10 2.46 10.96
C ALA A 221 1.52 1.19 10.20
N ARG A 222 0.56 0.32 9.84
CA ARG A 222 0.82 -0.90 9.06
C ARG A 222 1.35 -0.58 7.65
N ARG A 223 0.77 0.41 6.95
CA ARG A 223 1.23 0.84 5.62
C ARG A 223 2.67 1.36 5.68
N SER A 224 2.98 2.24 6.63
CA SER A 224 4.33 2.78 6.82
C SER A 224 5.34 1.70 7.21
N ALA A 225 4.97 0.79 8.13
CA ALA A 225 5.83 -0.30 8.55
C ALA A 225 6.14 -1.27 7.40
N HIS A 226 5.13 -1.68 6.62
CA HIS A 226 5.31 -2.51 5.42
C HIS A 226 6.29 -1.87 4.44
N GLY A 227 6.06 -0.61 4.05
CA GLY A 227 6.89 0.10 3.09
C GLY A 227 8.35 0.24 3.56
N LEU A 228 8.55 0.60 4.84
CA LEU A 228 9.88 0.77 5.43
C LEU A 228 10.64 -0.56 5.52
N ILE A 229 10.03 -1.59 6.11
CA ILE A 229 10.66 -2.91 6.29
C ILE A 229 11.04 -3.51 4.94
N MET A 230 10.11 -3.52 3.97
CA MET A 230 10.35 -4.12 2.67
C MET A 230 11.41 -3.35 1.86
N SER A 231 11.44 -2.03 1.96
CA SER A 231 12.47 -1.22 1.29
C SER A 231 13.87 -1.50 1.85
N ILE A 232 14.02 -1.52 3.18
CA ILE A 232 15.31 -1.83 3.83
C ILE A 232 15.79 -3.23 3.42
N LEU A 233 14.90 -4.23 3.45
CA LEU A 233 15.27 -5.61 3.16
C LEU A 233 15.72 -5.79 1.70
N PHE A 234 14.91 -5.33 0.75
CA PHE A 234 15.17 -5.58 -0.67
C PHE A 234 16.19 -4.62 -1.29
N LEU A 235 16.31 -3.38 -0.81
CA LEU A 235 17.32 -2.45 -1.33
C LEU A 235 18.68 -2.60 -0.64
N LEU A 236 18.70 -2.89 0.66
CA LEU A 236 19.94 -2.86 1.44
C LEU A 236 20.37 -4.25 1.90
N MET A 237 19.56 -4.95 2.68
CA MET A 237 20.01 -6.15 3.40
C MET A 237 20.28 -7.32 2.45
N PHE A 238 19.30 -7.77 1.67
CA PHE A 238 19.45 -8.88 0.73
C PHE A 238 20.64 -8.72 -0.25
N PRO A 239 20.80 -7.60 -0.97
CA PRO A 239 21.94 -7.42 -1.87
C PRO A 239 23.27 -7.32 -1.10
N SER A 240 23.34 -6.64 0.05
CA SER A 240 24.57 -6.56 0.85
C SER A 240 25.01 -7.93 1.36
N PHE A 241 24.06 -8.74 1.83
CA PHE A 241 24.33 -10.09 2.33
C PHE A 241 24.70 -11.06 1.21
N ALA A 242 24.22 -10.84 -0.01
CA ALA A 242 24.72 -11.56 -1.19
C ALA A 242 26.18 -11.21 -1.53
N LEU A 243 26.62 -9.95 -1.31
CA LEU A 243 28.00 -9.52 -1.55
C LEU A 243 29.03 -10.10 -0.58
N THR A 244 28.61 -10.64 0.57
CA THR A 244 29.52 -11.24 1.56
C THR A 244 30.40 -12.34 0.97
N LEU A 245 29.90 -13.08 -0.03
CA LEU A 245 30.64 -14.11 -0.75
C LEU A 245 31.81 -13.55 -1.57
N HIS A 246 31.73 -12.30 -2.00
CA HIS A 246 32.77 -11.62 -2.76
C HIS A 246 33.76 -10.88 -1.84
N LEU A 247 33.27 -10.33 -0.73
CA LEU A 247 34.05 -9.50 0.18
C LEU A 247 34.86 -10.31 1.19
N VAL A 248 34.30 -11.44 1.67
CA VAL A 248 34.94 -12.30 2.68
C VAL A 248 34.99 -13.73 2.15
N PRO A 249 35.84 -14.05 1.16
CA PRO A 249 35.91 -15.40 0.60
C PRO A 249 36.55 -16.37 1.62
N SER A 250 35.75 -17.28 2.18
CA SER A 250 36.19 -18.36 3.06
C SER A 250 35.25 -19.55 2.96
N LYS A 251 35.77 -20.75 3.26
CA LYS A 251 34.98 -22.00 3.36
C LYS A 251 33.81 -21.91 4.35
N ASN A 252 33.93 -21.02 5.34
CA ASN A 252 32.97 -20.84 6.42
C ASN A 252 32.00 -19.65 6.19
N THR A 253 32.24 -18.82 5.17
CA THR A 253 31.43 -17.60 4.93
C THR A 253 29.96 -17.93 4.69
N VAL A 254 29.68 -19.02 3.97
CA VAL A 254 28.29 -19.42 3.67
C VAL A 254 27.52 -19.74 4.96
N THR A 255 28.09 -20.57 5.83
CA THR A 255 27.39 -21.08 7.02
C THR A 255 27.36 -20.10 8.18
N HIS A 256 28.38 -19.24 8.32
CA HIS A 256 28.50 -18.34 9.47
C HIS A 256 28.10 -16.90 9.19
N ILE A 257 28.08 -16.47 7.92
CA ILE A 257 27.80 -15.06 7.56
C ILE A 257 26.60 -14.99 6.64
N HIS A 258 26.71 -15.57 5.44
CA HIS A 258 25.67 -15.41 4.42
C HIS A 258 24.34 -16.03 4.85
N ALA A 259 24.30 -17.33 5.17
CA ALA A 259 23.05 -18.00 5.49
C ALA A 259 22.34 -17.41 6.75
N PRO A 260 23.04 -17.14 7.87
CA PRO A 260 22.38 -16.53 9.04
C PRO A 260 21.79 -15.15 8.74
N LEU A 261 22.55 -14.27 8.08
CA LEU A 261 22.08 -12.93 7.71
C LEU A 261 20.89 -12.99 6.73
N GLN A 262 20.92 -13.93 5.78
CA GLN A 262 19.82 -14.18 4.84
C GLN A 262 18.56 -14.70 5.56
N ILE A 263 18.70 -15.59 6.56
CA ILE A 263 17.57 -16.10 7.35
C ILE A 263 16.93 -14.98 8.17
N VAL A 264 17.72 -14.14 8.83
CA VAL A 264 17.20 -12.99 9.59
C VAL A 264 16.44 -12.03 8.68
N SER A 265 17.00 -11.71 7.50
CA SER A 265 16.30 -10.91 6.49
C SER A 265 15.02 -11.58 5.99
N LEU A 266 15.03 -12.90 5.81
CA LEU A 266 13.85 -13.64 5.36
C LEU A 266 12.71 -13.58 6.38
N ILE A 267 13.01 -13.75 7.67
CA ILE A 267 12.03 -13.63 8.75
C ILE A 267 11.41 -12.23 8.75
N ALA A 268 12.24 -11.18 8.70
CA ALA A 268 11.75 -9.81 8.61
C ALA A 268 10.93 -9.57 7.33
N ALA A 269 11.27 -10.21 6.21
CA ALA A 269 10.53 -10.11 4.95
C ALA A 269 9.15 -10.78 5.04
N VAL A 270 9.04 -11.90 5.77
CA VAL A 270 7.74 -12.54 6.05
C VAL A 270 6.85 -11.62 6.90
N VAL A 271 7.41 -10.94 7.90
CA VAL A 271 6.68 -9.94 8.70
C VAL A 271 6.23 -8.76 7.83
N GLY A 272 7.13 -8.20 7.02
CA GLY A 272 6.79 -7.14 6.07
C GLY A 272 5.69 -7.58 5.10
N PHE A 273 5.77 -8.80 4.58
CA PHE A 273 4.79 -9.35 3.65
C PHE A 273 3.42 -9.59 4.31
N SER A 274 3.36 -10.10 5.53
CA SER A 274 2.09 -10.31 6.24
C SER A 274 1.35 -8.99 6.52
N LEU A 275 2.09 -7.93 6.86
CA LEU A 275 1.54 -6.56 6.96
C LEU A 275 0.96 -6.09 5.62
N GLY A 276 1.67 -6.36 4.51
CA GLY A 276 1.23 -6.02 3.16
C GLY A 276 -0.05 -6.76 2.75
N ILE A 277 -0.16 -8.06 3.05
CA ILE A 277 -1.37 -8.85 2.78
C ILE A 277 -2.55 -8.38 3.63
N SER A 278 -2.33 -8.10 4.92
CA SER A 278 -3.36 -7.55 5.80
C SER A 278 -3.89 -6.23 5.24
N LEU A 279 -3.00 -5.30 4.86
CA LEU A 279 -3.42 -4.04 4.25
C LEU A 279 -4.15 -4.26 2.93
N ALA A 280 -3.61 -5.10 2.03
CA ALA A 280 -4.23 -5.34 0.74
C ALA A 280 -5.64 -5.96 0.84
N ARG A 281 -5.94 -6.72 1.89
CA ARG A 281 -7.30 -7.20 2.19
C ARG A 281 -8.18 -6.08 2.72
N ASP A 282 -7.70 -5.32 3.71
CA ASP A 282 -8.44 -4.19 4.29
C ASP A 282 -8.84 -3.16 3.23
N LEU A 283 -7.98 -2.95 2.22
CA LEU A 283 -8.22 -1.98 1.13
C LEU A 283 -8.89 -2.59 -0.10
N ASN A 284 -9.16 -3.90 -0.09
CA ASN A 284 -9.62 -4.66 -1.26
C ASN A 284 -8.71 -4.47 -2.51
N LYS A 285 -7.38 -4.38 -2.29
CA LYS A 285 -6.34 -4.18 -3.33
C LYS A 285 -5.44 -5.39 -3.54
N ILE A 286 -5.89 -6.59 -3.14
CA ILE A 286 -5.10 -7.83 -3.30
C ILE A 286 -4.75 -8.14 -4.76
N ASN A 287 -5.59 -7.68 -5.69
CA ASN A 287 -5.40 -7.84 -7.14
C ASN A 287 -4.65 -6.68 -7.79
N SER A 288 -4.14 -5.71 -7.02
CA SER A 288 -3.33 -4.62 -7.57
C SER A 288 -2.00 -5.16 -8.12
N THR A 289 -1.45 -4.50 -9.13
CA THR A 289 -0.18 -4.93 -9.76
C THR A 289 0.96 -5.06 -8.75
N HIS A 290 1.05 -4.14 -7.78
CA HIS A 290 2.03 -4.19 -6.70
C HIS A 290 1.84 -5.43 -5.80
N ALA A 291 0.60 -5.75 -5.41
CA ALA A 291 0.30 -6.89 -4.57
C ALA A 291 0.60 -8.22 -5.30
N VAL A 292 0.17 -8.36 -6.56
CA VAL A 292 0.38 -9.57 -7.35
C VAL A 292 1.86 -9.85 -7.58
N ILE A 293 2.63 -8.84 -8.02
CA ILE A 293 4.09 -8.99 -8.20
C ILE A 293 4.77 -9.26 -6.86
N GLY A 294 4.36 -8.57 -5.79
CA GLY A 294 4.87 -8.78 -4.44
C GLY A 294 4.68 -10.21 -3.95
N ILE A 295 3.50 -10.82 -4.17
CA ILE A 295 3.22 -12.22 -3.82
C ILE A 295 4.17 -13.15 -4.57
N ILE A 296 4.34 -12.98 -5.89
CA ILE A 296 5.24 -13.82 -6.70
C ILE A 296 6.68 -13.73 -6.19
N ILE A 297 7.19 -12.50 -5.95
CA ILE A 297 8.53 -12.27 -5.42
C ILE A 297 8.70 -12.98 -4.08
N MET A 298 7.74 -12.80 -3.16
CA MET A 298 7.83 -13.40 -1.83
C MET A 298 7.76 -14.93 -1.87
N THR A 299 6.95 -15.53 -2.74
CA THR A 299 6.96 -16.98 -2.95
C THR A 299 8.33 -17.47 -3.41
N TRP A 300 8.98 -16.79 -4.34
CA TRP A 300 10.33 -17.17 -4.80
C TRP A 300 11.39 -17.00 -3.71
N VAL A 301 11.30 -15.95 -2.91
CA VAL A 301 12.24 -15.66 -1.82
C VAL A 301 12.07 -16.59 -0.64
N ILE A 302 10.84 -17.00 -0.30
CA ILE A 302 10.57 -17.90 0.82
C ILE A 302 10.87 -19.36 0.47
N LEU A 303 10.52 -19.81 -0.73
CA LEU A 303 10.60 -21.22 -1.09
C LEU A 303 11.83 -21.53 -1.95
N LEU A 304 11.98 -20.83 -3.08
CA LEU A 304 12.96 -21.21 -4.10
C LEU A 304 14.39 -20.81 -3.73
N GLN A 305 14.58 -19.60 -3.20
CA GLN A 305 15.90 -19.08 -2.85
C GLN A 305 16.62 -19.93 -1.78
N PRO A 306 16.02 -20.25 -0.62
CA PRO A 306 16.62 -21.11 0.39
C PRO A 306 16.84 -22.54 -0.11
N ALA A 307 15.89 -23.11 -0.85
CA ALA A 307 16.02 -24.47 -1.39
C ALA A 307 17.22 -24.58 -2.35
N LEU A 308 17.34 -23.67 -3.32
CA LEU A 308 18.46 -23.66 -4.25
C LEU A 308 19.80 -23.37 -3.55
N GLY A 309 19.81 -22.49 -2.55
CA GLY A 309 20.99 -22.18 -1.74
C GLY A 309 21.48 -23.38 -0.92
N LEU A 310 20.54 -24.10 -0.29
CA LEU A 310 20.84 -25.32 0.48
C LEU A 310 21.36 -26.44 -0.43
N LEU A 311 20.69 -26.70 -1.56
CA LEU A 311 21.14 -27.70 -2.54
C LEU A 311 22.54 -27.39 -3.07
N GLN A 312 22.83 -26.11 -3.34
CA GLN A 312 24.16 -25.66 -3.73
C GLN A 312 25.19 -25.87 -2.61
N HIS A 313 24.84 -25.56 -1.35
CA HIS A 313 25.75 -25.74 -0.22
C HIS A 313 26.08 -27.22 0.01
N LEU A 314 25.08 -28.09 -0.01
CA LEU A 314 25.25 -29.54 0.13
C LEU A 314 26.11 -30.12 -1.00
N HIS A 315 25.91 -29.65 -2.24
CA HIS A 315 26.74 -30.06 -3.37
C HIS A 315 28.19 -29.59 -3.20
N PHE A 316 28.40 -28.31 -2.85
CA PHE A 316 29.72 -27.73 -2.66
C PHE A 316 30.51 -28.44 -1.54
N LYS A 317 29.85 -28.85 -0.45
CA LYS A 317 30.48 -29.66 0.60
C LYS A 317 30.97 -31.03 0.12
N LYS A 318 30.30 -31.62 -0.87
CA LYS A 318 30.66 -32.94 -1.41
C LYS A 318 31.73 -32.86 -2.50
N THR A 319 31.62 -31.89 -3.40
CA THR A 319 32.41 -31.85 -4.64
C THR A 319 33.43 -30.72 -4.68
N GLY A 320 33.34 -29.72 -3.80
CA GLY A 320 34.14 -28.50 -3.85
C GLY A 320 33.85 -27.61 -5.07
N THR A 321 32.81 -27.93 -5.86
CA THR A 321 32.49 -27.22 -7.12
C THR A 321 31.09 -26.62 -7.09
N ARG A 322 30.79 -25.74 -8.06
CA ARG A 322 29.49 -25.09 -8.20
C ARG A 322 28.53 -25.99 -8.99
N ALA A 323 27.35 -26.26 -8.45
CA ALA A 323 26.28 -26.97 -9.16
C ALA A 323 25.38 -26.02 -9.96
N VAL A 324 24.57 -26.61 -10.84
CA VAL A 324 23.49 -25.92 -11.57
C VAL A 324 22.57 -25.17 -10.60
N HIS A 325 22.22 -25.76 -9.46
CA HIS A 325 21.43 -25.10 -8.41
C HIS A 325 22.05 -23.79 -7.92
N GLY A 326 23.38 -23.72 -7.81
CA GLY A 326 24.08 -22.49 -7.43
C GLY A 326 24.12 -21.43 -8.54
N ILE A 327 24.03 -21.84 -9.80
CA ILE A 327 23.85 -20.92 -10.94
C ILE A 327 22.43 -20.37 -10.90
N LEU A 328 21.43 -21.24 -10.75
CA LEU A 328 20.02 -20.87 -10.64
C LEU A 328 19.75 -19.96 -9.44
N HIS A 329 20.27 -20.29 -8.25
CA HIS A 329 20.16 -19.47 -7.04
C HIS A 329 20.63 -18.02 -7.29
N ALA A 330 21.83 -17.87 -7.87
CA ALA A 330 22.42 -16.57 -8.13
C ALA A 330 21.65 -15.75 -9.19
N TRP A 331 21.22 -16.38 -10.30
CA TRP A 331 20.45 -15.68 -11.33
C TRP A 331 19.04 -15.34 -10.87
N LEU A 332 18.35 -16.26 -10.18
CA LEU A 332 17.06 -15.98 -9.58
C LEU A 332 17.15 -14.80 -8.61
N GLY A 333 18.24 -14.70 -7.82
CA GLY A 333 18.43 -13.61 -6.86
C GLY A 333 18.54 -12.25 -7.55
N ARG A 334 19.26 -12.19 -8.68
CA ARG A 334 19.39 -10.98 -9.50
C ARG A 334 18.06 -10.58 -10.14
N CYS A 335 17.32 -11.55 -10.68
CA CYS A 335 16.00 -11.30 -11.25
C CYS A 335 15.02 -10.80 -10.17
N VAL A 336 15.01 -11.43 -8.99
CA VAL A 336 14.21 -11.00 -7.84
C VAL A 336 14.56 -9.59 -7.41
N PHE A 337 15.84 -9.22 -7.33
CA PHE A 337 16.25 -7.86 -6.97
C PHE A 337 15.68 -6.82 -7.93
N ILE A 338 15.82 -7.03 -9.24
CA ILE A 338 15.28 -6.11 -10.26
C ILE A 338 13.75 -5.99 -10.12
N LEU A 339 13.06 -7.12 -10.01
CA LEU A 339 11.61 -7.14 -9.83
C LEU A 339 11.17 -6.47 -8.54
N ALA A 340 11.92 -6.63 -7.44
CA ALA A 340 11.63 -6.00 -6.16
C ALA A 340 11.81 -4.48 -6.20
N VAL A 341 12.82 -3.97 -6.90
CA VAL A 341 13.01 -2.52 -7.11
C VAL A 341 11.83 -1.95 -7.91
N ILE A 342 11.44 -2.61 -9.00
CA ILE A 342 10.27 -2.20 -9.80
C ILE A 342 9.00 -2.26 -8.94
N ASN A 343 8.81 -3.35 -8.18
CA ASN A 343 7.64 -3.53 -7.34
C ASN A 343 7.56 -2.51 -6.20
N GLY A 344 8.69 -2.15 -5.59
CA GLY A 344 8.74 -1.08 -4.58
C GLY A 344 8.35 0.27 -5.18
N GLY A 345 8.83 0.58 -6.39
CA GLY A 345 8.36 1.75 -7.14
C GLY A 345 6.85 1.74 -7.41
N LEU A 346 6.28 0.58 -7.78
CA LEU A 346 4.83 0.43 -7.93
C LEU A 346 4.08 0.63 -6.61
N GLY A 347 4.64 0.18 -5.48
CA GLY A 347 4.07 0.42 -4.14
C GLY A 347 4.08 1.90 -3.75
N LEU A 348 5.16 2.62 -4.08
CA LEU A 348 5.24 4.07 -3.89
C LEU A 348 4.26 4.83 -4.78
N ARG A 349 4.07 4.39 -6.03
CA ARG A 349 3.04 4.93 -6.93
C ARG A 349 1.63 4.65 -6.42
N LEU A 350 1.38 3.45 -5.88
CA LEU A 350 0.09 3.09 -5.27
C LEU A 350 -0.20 3.98 -4.04
N SER A 351 0.85 4.45 -3.37
CA SER A 351 0.78 5.44 -2.28
C SER A 351 0.68 6.89 -2.78
N GLY A 352 0.50 7.11 -4.09
CA GLY A 352 0.27 8.43 -4.69
C GLY A 352 1.52 9.18 -5.18
N ILE A 353 2.73 8.67 -4.95
CA ILE A 353 3.95 9.38 -5.36
C ILE A 353 4.13 9.35 -6.88
N GLY A 354 4.22 10.55 -7.47
CA GLY A 354 4.29 10.76 -8.93
C GLY A 354 3.28 11.79 -9.45
N ASN A 355 2.24 12.09 -8.67
CA ASN A 355 1.23 13.11 -9.00
C ASN A 355 1.64 14.52 -8.50
N PRO A 356 1.14 15.60 -9.12
CA PRO A 356 1.34 16.97 -8.62
C PRO A 356 0.86 17.11 -7.16
N GLY A 357 1.63 17.80 -6.31
CA GLY A 357 1.26 18.05 -4.91
C GLY A 357 1.68 16.98 -3.88
N VAL A 358 2.18 15.81 -4.30
CA VAL A 358 2.73 14.80 -3.37
C VAL A 358 4.22 15.05 -3.13
N PRO A 359 4.72 15.11 -1.88
CA PRO A 359 6.14 15.23 -1.58
C PRO A 359 6.95 14.12 -2.24
N ARG A 360 7.80 14.48 -3.22
CA ARG A 360 8.60 13.51 -3.99
C ARG A 360 9.79 12.95 -3.22
N ALA A 361 10.04 13.45 -2.00
CA ALA A 361 11.19 13.08 -1.19
C ALA A 361 11.33 11.57 -0.97
N GLY A 362 10.22 10.87 -0.71
CA GLY A 362 10.24 9.41 -0.50
C GLY A 362 10.71 8.62 -1.73
N VAL A 363 10.17 8.94 -2.92
CA VAL A 363 10.62 8.30 -4.18
C VAL A 363 12.04 8.72 -4.54
N ILE A 364 12.42 9.99 -4.32
CA ILE A 364 13.78 10.45 -4.56
C ILE A 364 14.77 9.66 -3.70
N ALA A 365 14.52 9.56 -2.39
CA ALA A 365 15.35 8.78 -1.47
C ALA A 365 15.41 7.30 -1.88
N TYR A 366 14.27 6.69 -2.21
CA TYR A 366 14.19 5.31 -2.69
C TYR A 366 15.06 5.09 -3.93
N CYS A 367 14.92 5.95 -4.95
CA CYS A 367 15.68 5.86 -6.20
C CYS A 367 17.18 6.06 -5.98
N ILE A 368 17.58 7.02 -5.15
CA ILE A 368 19.00 7.26 -4.81
C ILE A 368 19.60 6.01 -4.15
N ILE A 369 18.92 5.47 -3.13
CA ILE A 369 19.40 4.28 -2.42
C ILE A 369 19.49 3.08 -3.37
N ALA A 370 18.47 2.83 -4.18
CA ALA A 370 18.46 1.74 -5.15
C ALA A 370 19.60 1.87 -6.17
N ALA A 371 19.87 3.07 -6.69
CA ALA A 371 20.94 3.34 -7.65
C ALA A 371 22.33 3.14 -7.03
N ILE A 372 22.57 3.66 -5.82
CA ILE A 372 23.83 3.48 -5.10
C ILE A 372 24.09 1.99 -4.86
N MET A 373 23.09 1.26 -4.36
CA MET A 373 23.23 -0.17 -4.08
C MET A 373 23.48 -1.00 -5.33
N ALA A 374 22.81 -0.70 -6.44
CA ALA A 374 23.08 -1.34 -7.72
C ALA A 374 24.51 -1.07 -8.21
N ALA A 375 24.98 0.18 -8.10
CA ALA A 375 26.34 0.56 -8.49
C ALA A 375 27.41 -0.15 -7.64
N VAL A 376 27.23 -0.19 -6.32
CA VAL A 376 28.12 -0.92 -5.39
C VAL A 376 28.12 -2.41 -5.72
N TYR A 377 26.94 -3.01 -5.91
CA TYR A 377 26.82 -4.43 -6.23
C TYR A 377 27.55 -4.80 -7.53
N ILE A 378 27.31 -4.05 -8.60
CA ILE A 378 27.96 -4.26 -9.90
C ILE A 378 29.48 -4.07 -9.77
N SER A 379 29.92 -3.01 -9.09
CA SER A 379 31.35 -2.72 -8.88
C SER A 379 32.05 -3.88 -8.17
N VAL A 380 31.52 -4.33 -7.04
CA VAL A 380 32.11 -5.44 -6.27
C VAL A 380 32.17 -6.72 -7.11
N VAL A 381 31.09 -7.06 -7.82
CA VAL A 381 31.06 -8.26 -8.67
C VAL A 381 32.09 -8.17 -9.80
N LEU A 382 32.21 -7.02 -10.47
CA LEU A 382 33.17 -6.84 -11.57
C LEU A 382 34.63 -6.82 -11.08
N PHE A 383 34.95 -6.09 -10.00
CA PHE A 383 36.31 -5.97 -9.49
C PHE A 383 36.80 -7.26 -8.82
N MET A 384 35.96 -7.95 -8.05
CA MET A 384 36.35 -9.20 -7.40
C MET A 384 36.39 -10.40 -8.36
N SER A 385 35.73 -10.33 -9.53
CA SER A 385 35.84 -11.35 -10.58
C SER A 385 37.14 -11.24 -11.40
N LYS A 386 37.88 -10.12 -11.31
CA LYS A 386 39.10 -9.85 -12.09
C LYS A 386 40.42 -10.18 -11.35
N LYS A 387 40.38 -10.62 -10.08
CA LYS A 387 41.62 -10.97 -9.36
C LYS A 387 42.28 -12.20 -10.01
N PRO A 388 43.55 -12.12 -10.44
CA PRO A 388 44.27 -13.28 -10.96
C PRO A 388 44.30 -14.40 -9.94
N LYS A 389 44.02 -15.65 -10.34
CA LYS A 389 44.32 -16.81 -9.51
C LYS A 389 45.84 -16.80 -9.24
N PRO A 390 46.31 -16.91 -7.98
CA PRO A 390 47.74 -17.12 -7.75
C PRO A 390 48.19 -18.35 -8.52
N ALA A 391 49.26 -18.19 -9.31
CA ALA A 391 49.81 -19.27 -10.12
C ALA A 391 50.11 -20.47 -9.21
N ALA A 392 49.62 -21.64 -9.61
CA ALA A 392 49.99 -22.88 -8.94
C ALA A 392 51.51 -23.05 -9.09
N THR A 393 52.24 -23.03 -7.98
CA THR A 393 53.64 -23.42 -7.94
C THR A 393 53.74 -24.89 -8.33
N THR A 394 54.08 -25.16 -9.59
CA THR A 394 54.48 -26.49 -10.04
C THR A 394 55.81 -26.81 -9.37
N ILE A 395 55.78 -27.51 -8.24
CA ILE A 395 56.96 -28.20 -7.70
C ILE A 395 57.23 -29.36 -8.66
N GLY A 396 58.14 -29.14 -9.61
CA GLY A 396 58.64 -30.18 -10.51
C GLY A 396 59.48 -31.17 -9.72
N THR A 397 58.96 -32.37 -9.49
CA THR A 397 59.73 -33.53 -9.10
C THR A 397 60.50 -34.05 -10.31
N ASN A 398 61.73 -33.58 -10.50
CA ASN A 398 62.71 -34.30 -11.32
C ASN A 398 63.36 -35.36 -10.43
N GLN A 399 62.86 -36.59 -10.53
CA GLN A 399 63.52 -37.77 -9.99
C GLN A 399 64.38 -38.36 -11.11
N GLU A 400 65.66 -37.96 -11.16
CA GLU A 400 66.68 -38.65 -11.95
C GLU A 400 67.38 -39.67 -11.04
N VAL A 401 67.22 -40.95 -11.37
CA VAL A 401 67.90 -42.08 -10.74
C VAL A 401 69.36 -42.10 -11.19
N LYS A 402 70.29 -41.89 -10.26
CA LYS A 402 71.68 -42.35 -10.38
C LYS A 402 72.10 -42.98 -9.06
N GLY A 403 72.35 -44.28 -9.11
CA GLY A 403 72.97 -45.02 -8.01
C GLY A 403 74.46 -44.74 -7.92
N SER A 404 75.00 -44.71 -6.70
CA SER A 404 76.33 -45.22 -6.39
C SER A 404 76.52 -45.36 -4.87
N ALA A 405 76.95 -46.56 -4.49
CA ALA A 405 77.82 -46.96 -3.38
C ALA A 405 77.63 -46.41 -1.93
N VAL A 406 77.36 -47.35 -1.02
CA VAL A 406 78.14 -47.71 0.19
C VAL A 406 78.66 -46.56 1.07
N GLU A 407 78.21 -46.49 2.33
CA GLU A 407 79.05 -46.72 3.53
C GLU A 407 78.21 -46.89 4.81
N LEU A 408 78.57 -47.89 5.62
CA LEU A 408 78.08 -48.21 6.96
C LEU A 408 79.01 -47.57 7.99
N VAL A 409 78.56 -46.65 8.86
CA VAL A 409 79.21 -46.42 10.18
C VAL A 409 78.23 -45.86 11.22
N ASP A 410 78.16 -46.61 12.33
CA ASP A 410 77.87 -46.33 13.76
C ASP A 410 76.69 -45.49 14.27
N SER A 411 76.05 -46.11 15.28
CA SER A 411 75.41 -45.47 16.44
C SER A 411 76.43 -45.51 17.59
N PRO A 412 76.48 -44.55 18.54
CA PRO A 412 75.66 -44.66 19.76
C PRO A 412 75.29 -43.24 20.32
N SER A 413 74.40 -43.02 21.29
CA SER A 413 74.37 -43.56 22.64
C SER A 413 73.04 -43.22 23.34
N ARG A 414 72.68 -44.12 24.25
CA ARG A 414 71.65 -44.03 25.29
C ARG A 414 71.84 -42.86 26.26
N GLU A 415 70.72 -42.39 26.83
CA GLU A 415 70.42 -42.42 28.28
C GLU A 415 68.90 -42.18 28.43
N LEU A 416 68.05 -43.12 28.86
CA LEU A 416 67.84 -43.74 30.18
C LEU A 416 67.29 -42.80 31.27
N LEU A 417 65.95 -42.85 31.40
CA LEU A 417 65.15 -42.95 32.64
C LEU A 417 64.96 -41.69 33.54
N PRO A 418 63.90 -41.63 34.38
CA PRO A 418 63.04 -42.73 34.83
C PRO A 418 61.51 -42.55 34.73
N ARG A 419 60.87 -43.73 34.70
CA ARG A 419 59.49 -44.06 35.10
C ARG A 419 59.32 -43.98 36.62
N SER A 420 58.09 -43.74 37.07
CA SER A 420 57.30 -44.63 37.98
C SER A 420 55.96 -43.94 38.32
N SER A 421 54.81 -44.57 38.00
CA SER A 421 53.97 -45.47 38.86
C SER A 421 53.15 -44.67 39.88
N LEU A 422 51.88 -44.89 40.22
CA LEU A 422 50.93 -46.02 40.30
C LEU A 422 49.56 -45.34 40.59
N GLY A 423 48.39 -45.77 40.12
CA GLY A 423 47.61 -46.96 40.51
C GLY A 423 46.13 -46.67 40.17
N GLU A 424 45.41 -47.59 39.52
CA GLU A 424 44.34 -48.45 40.08
C GLU A 424 43.17 -47.68 40.73
N GLY A 425 41.89 -47.86 40.37
CA GLY A 425 41.21 -48.79 39.48
C GLY A 425 39.67 -48.61 39.54
N ALA A 426 38.97 -49.48 38.80
CA ALA A 426 37.54 -49.85 38.84
C ALA A 426 36.48 -48.96 38.12
N GLY A 427 35.92 -49.52 37.03
CA GLY A 427 34.48 -49.83 36.99
C GLY A 427 33.56 -49.07 36.01
N ILE A 428 32.98 -49.85 35.07
CA ILE A 428 31.56 -49.82 34.61
C ILE A 428 31.17 -48.98 33.37
N LEU A 429 30.89 -49.73 32.29
CA LEU A 429 29.80 -49.62 31.27
C LEU A 429 29.39 -48.24 30.69
N GLY A 430 29.66 -48.08 29.38
CA GLY A 430 28.60 -48.01 28.36
C GLY A 430 27.86 -46.69 28.08
N ARG A 431 28.05 -46.21 26.84
CA ARG A 431 27.14 -45.38 25.99
C ARG A 431 26.90 -43.90 26.34
N ASN A 432 27.41 -43.05 25.43
CA ASN A 432 26.77 -41.79 25.03
C ASN A 432 25.44 -42.05 24.29
N PRO A 433 24.47 -41.13 24.36
CA PRO A 433 23.97 -40.50 23.13
C PRO A 433 23.63 -39.00 23.30
N ALA A 434 24.00 -38.16 22.32
CA ALA A 434 23.14 -37.51 21.31
C ALA A 434 22.60 -36.13 21.77
N GLY A 435 22.54 -35.07 20.96
CA GLY A 435 22.70 -34.94 19.52
C GLY A 435 21.39 -34.54 18.87
N ASP A 436 20.86 -33.35 19.20
CA ASP A 436 19.61 -32.86 18.59
C ASP A 436 19.87 -32.36 17.17
N SER A 437 19.07 -32.89 16.24
CA SER A 437 19.16 -32.65 14.80
C SER A 437 18.35 -31.42 14.42
N VAL A 438 18.85 -30.69 13.41
CA VAL A 438 18.26 -29.49 12.78
C VAL A 438 16.87 -29.75 12.14
N SER A 439 16.36 -30.98 12.19
CA SER A 439 14.99 -31.34 11.81
C SER A 439 13.93 -30.74 12.74
N ASP A 440 14.23 -30.55 14.02
CA ASP A 440 13.21 -30.30 15.04
C ASP A 440 12.81 -28.81 15.12
N ILE A 441 13.58 -27.94 14.47
CA ILE A 441 13.32 -26.49 14.38
C ILE A 441 12.35 -26.16 13.21
N ILE A 442 12.20 -27.07 12.24
CA ILE A 442 11.33 -26.83 11.06
C ILE A 442 9.87 -27.18 11.36
N GLU A 443 9.58 -28.12 12.26
CA GLU A 443 8.18 -28.47 12.61
C GLU A 443 7.47 -27.43 13.49
N ALA A 444 8.19 -26.55 14.20
CA ALA A 444 7.56 -25.56 15.08
C ALA A 444 6.96 -24.33 14.35
N SER A 445 7.21 -24.16 13.04
CA SER A 445 6.80 -22.95 12.29
C SER A 445 5.58 -23.14 11.37
N PHE A 446 5.07 -24.36 11.20
CA PHE A 446 3.91 -24.65 10.36
C PHE A 446 2.82 -25.39 11.16
N GLY A 447 2.23 -24.69 12.12
CA GLY A 447 1.07 -25.18 12.89
C GLY A 447 -0.22 -25.26 12.08
N LEU A 448 -0.30 -26.18 11.11
CA LEU A 448 -1.58 -26.68 10.59
C LEU A 448 -1.95 -27.98 11.31
N SER A 449 -2.69 -27.84 12.41
CA SER A 449 -3.46 -28.95 12.97
C SER A 449 -4.63 -29.25 12.02
N VAL A 450 -4.46 -30.27 11.16
CA VAL A 450 -5.58 -30.87 10.44
C VAL A 450 -6.17 -31.96 11.33
N GLN A 451 -7.19 -31.58 12.10
CA GLN A 451 -7.98 -32.54 12.86
C GLN A 451 -8.96 -33.22 11.90
N GLY A 452 -8.63 -34.45 11.51
CA GLY A 452 -9.50 -35.29 10.69
C GLY A 452 -10.81 -35.62 11.42
N LYS A 453 -11.93 -35.16 10.86
CA LYS A 453 -13.25 -35.77 11.07
C LYS A 453 -13.70 -36.41 9.76
N ARG A 454 -13.79 -37.74 9.78
CA ARG A 454 -14.55 -38.53 8.80
C ARG A 454 -16.03 -38.20 8.93
N ASN A 455 -16.69 -38.00 7.78
CA ASN A 455 -18.10 -38.22 7.42
C ASN A 455 -18.26 -37.50 6.08
N GLY A 456 -18.47 -38.12 4.94
CA GLY A 456 -19.60 -38.96 4.54
C GLY A 456 -19.93 -38.48 3.12
N GLY A 457 -20.11 -39.41 2.18
CA GLY A 457 -20.06 -39.13 0.73
C GLY A 457 -21.11 -38.15 0.21
N HIS A 458 -20.88 -37.67 -1.01
CA HIS A 458 -21.88 -37.50 -2.08
C HIS A 458 -21.15 -37.10 -3.39
N ASP A 459 -21.80 -37.45 -4.49
CA ASP A 459 -21.26 -37.72 -5.82
C ASP A 459 -20.49 -36.60 -6.53
N VAL A 460 -19.48 -37.03 -7.30
CA VAL A 460 -18.73 -36.22 -8.26
C VAL A 460 -19.49 -36.23 -9.59
N ASN A 461 -19.98 -35.07 -10.03
CA ASN A 461 -20.44 -34.87 -11.41
C ASN A 461 -19.36 -34.09 -12.17
N ILE A 462 -18.72 -34.75 -13.14
CA ILE A 462 -17.67 -34.17 -13.99
C ILE A 462 -18.35 -33.57 -15.23
N GLU A 463 -18.43 -32.24 -15.31
CA GLU A 463 -18.64 -31.55 -16.59
C GLU A 463 -17.29 -31.21 -17.23
N GLN A 464 -17.10 -31.69 -18.46
CA GLN A 464 -15.93 -31.40 -19.28
C GLN A 464 -15.98 -29.98 -19.88
N PRO A 465 -14.84 -29.26 -20.01
CA PRO A 465 -14.82 -27.98 -20.70
C PRO A 465 -14.79 -28.16 -22.23
N LYS A 466 -15.67 -27.41 -22.91
CA LYS A 466 -15.75 -27.27 -24.36
C LYS A 466 -14.44 -26.69 -24.93
N SER A 467 -13.99 -27.30 -26.03
CA SER A 467 -12.87 -26.89 -26.86
C SER A 467 -13.12 -25.53 -27.53
N TYR A 468 -12.14 -24.62 -27.45
CA TYR A 468 -12.11 -23.42 -28.28
C TYR A 468 -11.15 -23.63 -29.46
N GLN A 469 -11.72 -23.57 -30.66
CA GLN A 469 -11.00 -23.59 -31.94
C GLN A 469 -10.33 -22.23 -32.18
N VAL A 470 -9.04 -22.26 -32.52
CA VAL A 470 -8.26 -21.10 -32.95
C VAL A 470 -8.50 -20.88 -34.44
N VAL A 471 -9.17 -19.78 -34.81
CA VAL A 471 -9.25 -19.32 -36.20
C VAL A 471 -8.12 -18.34 -36.44
N SER A 472 -7.16 -18.76 -37.26
CA SER A 472 -6.11 -17.90 -37.82
C SER A 472 -6.68 -17.04 -38.96
N LYS A 473 -6.41 -15.73 -38.93
CA LYS A 473 -6.52 -14.86 -40.10
C LYS A 473 -5.19 -14.18 -40.35
N GLY A 474 -4.59 -14.52 -41.48
CA GLY A 474 -3.48 -13.78 -42.10
C GLY A 474 -3.96 -12.50 -42.81
N PRO A 475 -3.03 -11.70 -43.36
CA PRO A 475 -3.17 -10.26 -43.49
C PRO A 475 -3.80 -9.81 -44.82
N SER A 476 -4.57 -8.73 -44.78
CA SER A 476 -4.97 -7.96 -45.98
C SER A 476 -4.62 -6.48 -45.81
N SER A 477 -4.09 -5.93 -46.91
CA SER A 477 -3.40 -4.64 -47.08
C SER A 477 -4.35 -3.41 -47.14
N PRO A 478 -3.90 -2.16 -47.44
CA PRO A 478 -4.19 -0.99 -46.63
C PRO A 478 -5.05 0.06 -47.35
N ALA A 479 -6.11 0.53 -46.71
CA ALA A 479 -6.80 1.76 -47.13
C ALA A 479 -7.39 2.44 -45.91
N ASP A 480 -7.48 3.77 -45.99
CA ASP A 480 -8.07 4.70 -45.02
C ASP A 480 -7.17 5.20 -43.88
N ARG A 481 -6.30 6.14 -44.26
CA ARG A 481 -5.68 7.12 -43.37
C ARG A 481 -6.38 8.48 -43.57
N PRO A 482 -7.01 9.10 -42.55
CA PRO A 482 -7.42 10.49 -42.63
C PRO A 482 -6.27 11.45 -42.27
N SER A 483 -6.22 12.55 -43.02
CA SER A 483 -5.18 13.57 -43.07
C SER A 483 -5.05 14.40 -41.78
N ILE A 484 -3.82 14.48 -41.25
CA ILE A 484 -3.46 15.43 -40.18
C ILE A 484 -3.13 16.79 -40.82
N LYS A 485 -3.94 17.81 -40.54
CA LYS A 485 -3.60 19.21 -40.81
C LYS A 485 -2.45 19.65 -39.91
N ARG A 486 -1.38 20.13 -40.54
CA ARG A 486 -0.22 20.78 -39.92
C ARG A 486 -0.63 22.17 -39.44
N LEU A 487 -0.53 22.42 -38.14
CA LEU A 487 -0.63 23.77 -37.56
C LEU A 487 0.73 24.46 -37.70
N GLU A 488 0.74 25.64 -38.33
CA GLU A 488 1.92 26.51 -38.43
C GLU A 488 2.14 27.27 -37.10
N PRO A 489 3.40 27.56 -36.72
CA PRO A 489 3.69 28.37 -35.54
C PRO A 489 3.52 29.87 -35.80
N PRO A 490 3.04 30.67 -34.82
CA PRO A 490 2.93 32.12 -34.96
C PRO A 490 4.31 32.82 -34.88
N PRO A 491 4.44 34.01 -35.49
CA PRO A 491 5.72 34.70 -35.65
C PRO A 491 6.21 35.40 -34.37
N ALA A 492 7.54 35.44 -34.22
CA ALA A 492 8.25 36.19 -33.19
C ALA A 492 8.41 37.66 -33.60
N SER A 493 7.98 38.59 -32.74
CA SER A 493 8.63 39.91 -32.52
C SER A 493 7.84 40.71 -31.47
N CYS A 494 8.47 41.02 -30.34
CA CYS A 494 8.79 42.40 -29.95
C CYS A 494 9.35 42.43 -28.52
N TYR A 495 10.64 42.75 -28.44
CA TYR A 495 11.37 43.16 -27.24
C TYR A 495 10.79 44.47 -26.67
N LYS A 496 10.59 44.53 -25.34
CA LYS A 496 10.88 45.72 -24.52
C LYS A 496 11.51 45.30 -23.18
N THR A 497 12.79 45.64 -23.05
CA THR A 497 13.55 45.93 -21.81
C THR A 497 12.87 47.07 -21.03
N ALA A 498 12.95 47.31 -19.71
CA ALA A 498 13.82 47.01 -18.56
C ALA A 498 13.01 47.42 -17.27
N PRO A 499 13.55 47.53 -16.03
CA PRO A 499 14.87 47.20 -15.51
C PRO A 499 14.86 46.31 -14.23
N ALA A 500 16.07 45.87 -13.87
CA ALA A 500 16.41 45.21 -12.62
C ALA A 500 16.66 46.25 -11.53
N GLU A 501 16.11 46.05 -10.33
CA GLU A 501 16.71 46.49 -9.06
C GLU A 501 16.41 45.50 -7.92
N ASP A 502 17.52 45.11 -7.30
CA ASP A 502 17.82 44.77 -5.92
C ASP A 502 17.46 43.44 -5.21
N LEU A 503 18.56 42.83 -4.78
CA LEU A 503 18.77 41.78 -3.78
C LEU A 503 18.33 42.27 -2.39
N HIS A 504 17.73 41.40 -1.57
CA HIS A 504 18.31 41.01 -0.28
C HIS A 504 17.53 39.87 0.39
N GLN A 505 18.28 38.82 0.76
CA GLN A 505 18.16 37.94 1.94
C GLN A 505 16.78 37.76 2.61
N VAL A 506 16.34 36.50 2.77
CA VAL A 506 16.13 35.89 4.10
C VAL A 506 16.35 34.37 4.03
N THR A 507 17.24 33.92 4.91
CA THR A 507 17.62 32.55 5.25
C THR A 507 16.74 32.03 6.40
N ALA A 508 16.55 30.70 6.46
CA ALA A 508 16.14 29.91 7.64
C ALA A 508 14.70 30.09 8.19
N ILE A 509 13.87 29.04 8.03
CA ILE A 509 13.47 28.03 9.05
C ILE A 509 12.76 26.89 8.32
#